data_AF-A0A2E0X4P5-F1
#
_entry.id   AF-A0A2E0X4P5-F1
#
_cell.length_a   1.000
_cell.length_b   1.000
_cell.length_c   1.000
_cell.angle_alpha   90.00
_cell.angle_beta   90.00
_cell.angle_gamma   90.00
#
_symmetry.space_group_name_H-M   'P 1'
#
loop_
_entity.id
_entity.type
_entity.pdbx_description
1 polymer ?
#
loop_
_entity_poly.entity_id
_entity_poly.type
_entity_poly.pdbx_seq_one_letter_code
_entity_poly.pdbx_strand_id
1 'polypeptide(L)'
;MPNRRISPDRRALYYTGMIITGLGVLSFLSTFVTFLWHFGDFSNFTANARSDGLRALGGIIGIIVGGVLMNVGARGAAGSGLVLDPEQARRDVEPWSRMAGGMASDALDEAGVDLNRLGRDVKDSDLPFDEKLRRLYALYRDGILSREEYDREKQDLLDQN
;
A
#
# COMPACT_ATOMS: atom_id res chain seq x y z
N MET A 1 23.89 6.58 15.64
CA MET A 1 22.76 7.00 14.79
C MET A 1 23.20 6.89 13.33
N PRO A 2 22.51 6.13 12.45
CA PRO A 2 22.91 5.99 11.06
C PRO A 2 22.77 7.34 10.36
N ASN A 3 23.89 7.89 9.91
CA ASN A 3 23.94 9.16 9.21
C ASN A 3 23.33 8.96 7.81
N ARG A 4 22.02 9.16 7.66
CA ARG A 4 21.29 9.04 6.38
C ARG A 4 21.75 10.16 5.44
N ARG A 5 22.91 10.00 4.83
CA ARG A 5 23.43 10.91 3.80
C ARG A 5 22.50 10.80 2.59
N ILE A 6 21.66 11.82 2.41
CA ILE A 6 20.82 11.98 1.21
C ILE A 6 21.77 12.03 0.01
N SER A 7 21.48 11.28 -1.06
CA SER A 7 22.35 11.28 -2.23
C SER A 7 22.46 12.69 -2.83
N PRO A 8 23.64 13.11 -3.32
CA PRO A 8 23.83 14.42 -3.94
C PRO A 8 22.81 14.70 -5.04
N ASP A 9 22.47 13.69 -5.84
CA ASP A 9 21.52 13.79 -6.95
C ASP A 9 20.10 14.09 -6.47
N ARG A 10 19.66 13.47 -5.37
CA ARG A 10 18.33 13.73 -4.77
C ARG A 10 18.24 15.16 -4.24
N ARG A 11 19.33 15.64 -3.62
CA ARG A 11 19.43 17.01 -3.14
C ARG A 11 19.37 17.99 -4.32
N ALA A 12 20.13 17.74 -5.38
CA ALA A 12 20.12 18.57 -6.58
C ALA A 12 18.72 18.63 -7.22
N LEU A 13 18.07 17.48 -7.39
CA LEU A 13 16.71 17.40 -7.95
C LEU A 13 15.70 18.21 -7.15
N TYR A 14 15.78 18.13 -5.81
CA TYR A 14 14.90 18.88 -4.91
C TYR A 14 15.10 20.39 -5.03
N TYR A 15 16.35 20.87 -5.01
CA TYR A 15 16.61 22.32 -5.13
C TYR A 15 16.31 22.85 -6.54
N THR A 16 16.56 22.09 -7.59
CA THR A 16 16.15 22.44 -8.96
C THR A 16 14.64 22.56 -9.04
N GLY A 17 13.89 21.60 -8.49
CA GLY A 17 12.44 21.66 -8.42
C GLY A 17 11.94 22.89 -7.65
N MET A 18 12.59 23.22 -6.52
CA MET A 18 12.27 24.41 -5.72
C MET A 18 12.47 25.71 -6.51
N ILE A 19 13.57 25.85 -7.25
CA ILE A 19 13.83 27.02 -8.09
C ILE A 19 12.75 27.14 -9.18
N ILE A 20 12.45 26.04 -9.88
CA ILE A 20 11.44 26.03 -10.95
C ILE A 20 10.06 26.38 -10.41
N THR A 21 9.65 25.80 -9.27
CA THR A 21 8.38 26.13 -8.62
C THR A 21 8.36 27.60 -8.20
N GLY A 22 9.45 28.12 -7.61
CA GLY A 22 9.56 29.54 -7.25
C GLY A 22 9.35 30.46 -8.45
N LEU A 23 10.04 30.20 -9.57
CA LEU A 23 9.85 30.95 -10.82
C LEU A 23 8.42 30.81 -11.37
N GLY A 24 7.84 29.62 -11.29
CA GLY A 24 6.47 29.36 -11.72
C GLY A 24 5.44 30.15 -10.91
N VAL A 25 5.57 30.16 -9.59
CA VAL A 25 4.72 30.96 -8.68
C VAL A 25 4.87 32.44 -8.99
N LEU A 26 6.09 32.94 -9.14
CA LEU A 26 6.33 34.35 -9.47
C LEU A 26 5.71 34.73 -10.82
N SER A 27 5.90 33.90 -11.86
CA SER A 27 5.28 34.12 -13.18
C SER A 27 3.75 34.13 -13.09
N PHE A 28 3.16 33.17 -12.37
CA PHE A 28 1.72 33.08 -12.20
C PHE A 28 1.15 34.28 -11.44
N LEU A 29 1.75 34.66 -10.31
CA LEU A 29 1.32 35.81 -9.52
C LEU A 29 1.49 37.15 -10.26
N SER A 30 2.46 37.24 -11.17
CA SER A 30 2.66 38.44 -12.00
C SER A 30 1.43 38.78 -12.86
N THR A 31 0.59 37.80 -13.17
CA THR A 31 -0.64 38.01 -13.97
C THR A 31 -1.67 38.80 -13.18
N PHE A 32 -1.82 38.54 -11.88
CA PHE A 32 -2.70 39.31 -10.99
C PHE A 32 -2.22 40.75 -10.82
N VAL A 33 -0.91 40.94 -10.68
CA VAL A 33 -0.32 42.30 -10.62
C VAL A 33 -0.61 43.06 -11.91
N THR A 34 -0.44 42.41 -13.07
CA THR A 34 -0.73 43.03 -14.38
C THR A 34 -2.21 43.37 -14.51
N PHE A 35 -3.10 42.46 -14.13
CA PHE A 35 -4.54 42.66 -14.14
C PHE A 35 -4.97 43.84 -13.25
N LEU A 36 -4.47 43.91 -12.02
CA LEU A 36 -4.78 45.01 -11.09
C LEU A 36 -4.27 46.35 -11.62
N TRP A 37 -3.09 46.38 -12.25
CA TRP A 37 -2.52 47.60 -12.81
C TRP A 37 -3.33 48.16 -13.98
N HIS A 38 -3.93 47.29 -14.80
CA HIS A 38 -4.71 47.68 -15.98
C HIS A 38 -6.23 47.63 -15.73
N PHE A 39 -6.67 47.53 -14.48
CA PHE A 39 -8.08 47.38 -14.17
C PHE A 39 -8.88 48.61 -14.62
N GLY A 40 -9.83 48.40 -15.54
CA GLY A 40 -10.65 49.47 -16.13
C GLY A 40 -10.09 50.06 -17.44
N ASP A 41 -8.87 49.69 -17.86
CA ASP A 41 -8.29 50.05 -19.15
C ASP A 41 -8.42 48.90 -20.15
N PHE A 42 -9.26 49.11 -21.17
CA PHE A 42 -9.51 48.12 -22.23
C PHE A 42 -8.81 48.44 -23.55
N SER A 43 -7.99 49.49 -23.60
CA SER A 43 -7.32 49.94 -24.84
C SER A 43 -6.44 48.87 -25.51
N ASN A 44 -5.84 47.99 -24.71
CA ASN A 44 -4.90 46.96 -25.15
C ASN A 44 -5.30 45.55 -24.68
N PHE A 45 -6.60 45.32 -24.48
CA PHE A 45 -7.12 44.10 -23.84
C PHE A 45 -6.59 42.80 -24.46
N THR A 46 -6.64 42.65 -25.78
CA THR A 46 -6.21 41.41 -26.47
C THR A 46 -4.73 41.11 -26.27
N ALA A 47 -3.86 42.14 -26.31
CA ALA A 47 -2.42 41.97 -26.12
C ALA A 47 -2.10 41.58 -24.67
N ASN A 48 -2.73 42.26 -23.70
CA ASN A 48 -2.57 41.98 -22.27
C ASN A 48 -3.08 40.57 -21.93
N ALA A 49 -4.27 40.21 -22.40
CA ALA A 49 -4.85 38.89 -22.18
C ALA A 49 -3.99 37.75 -22.73
N ARG A 50 -3.38 37.92 -23.91
CA ARG A 50 -2.47 36.92 -24.49
C ARG A 50 -1.20 36.75 -23.66
N SER A 51 -0.59 37.86 -23.24
CA SER A 51 0.61 37.85 -22.40
C SER A 51 0.33 37.22 -21.04
N ASP A 52 -0.79 37.58 -20.41
CA ASP A 52 -1.22 37.06 -19.11
C ASP A 52 -1.53 35.56 -19.20
N GLY A 53 -2.21 35.12 -20.26
CA GLY A 53 -2.49 33.71 -20.51
C GLY A 53 -1.20 32.88 -20.64
N LEU A 54 -0.21 33.36 -21.41
CA LEU A 54 1.07 32.66 -21.57
C LEU A 54 1.85 32.58 -20.25
N ARG A 55 1.92 33.68 -19.49
CA ARG A 55 2.58 33.72 -18.17
C ARG A 55 1.88 32.86 -17.13
N ALA A 56 0.54 32.83 -17.15
CA ALA A 56 -0.26 31.99 -16.27
C ALA A 56 -0.02 30.50 -16.56
N LEU A 57 -0.14 30.10 -17.83
CA LEU A 57 0.07 28.71 -18.25
C LEU A 57 1.51 28.26 -17.99
N GLY A 58 2.49 29.08 -18.38
CA GLY A 58 3.90 28.80 -18.10
C GLY A 58 4.19 28.69 -16.61
N GLY A 59 3.59 29.58 -15.81
CA GLY A 59 3.69 29.56 -14.35
C GLY A 59 3.14 28.28 -13.74
N ILE A 60 1.93 27.87 -14.13
CA ILE A 60 1.29 26.63 -13.66
C ILE A 60 2.12 25.40 -14.06
N ILE A 61 2.58 25.32 -15.31
CA ILE A 61 3.43 24.22 -15.78
C ILE A 61 4.72 24.16 -14.95
N GLY A 62 5.36 25.30 -14.69
CA GLY A 62 6.54 25.37 -13.83
C GLY A 62 6.27 24.88 -12.40
N ILE A 63 5.14 25.29 -11.80
CA ILE A 63 4.74 24.82 -10.46
C ILE A 63 4.58 23.30 -10.43
N ILE A 64 3.89 22.72 -11.43
CA ILE A 64 3.64 21.28 -11.51
C ILE A 64 4.96 20.53 -11.70
N VAL A 65 5.77 20.90 -12.71
CA VAL A 65 7.04 20.24 -13.02
C VAL A 65 8.01 20.34 -11.83
N GLY A 66 8.14 21.53 -11.23
CA GLY A 66 8.97 21.71 -10.05
C GLY A 66 8.47 20.89 -8.86
N GLY A 67 7.15 20.80 -8.67
CA GLY A 67 6.51 19.96 -7.65
C GLY A 67 6.80 18.47 -7.83
N VAL A 68 6.77 17.97 -9.06
CA VAL A 68 7.15 16.58 -9.37
C VAL A 68 8.63 16.36 -9.04
N LEU A 69 9.53 17.23 -9.50
CA LEU A 69 10.98 17.11 -9.22
C LEU A 69 11.27 17.11 -7.71
N MET A 70 10.62 17.98 -6.95
CA MET A 70 10.76 18.02 -5.49
C MET A 70 10.26 16.73 -4.84
N ASN A 71 9.12 16.18 -5.27
CA ASN A 71 8.61 14.91 -4.73
C ASN A 71 9.56 13.74 -4.99
N VAL A 72 10.14 13.68 -6.20
CA VAL A 72 11.14 12.67 -6.57
C VAL A 72 12.43 12.84 -5.78
N GLY A 73 12.93 14.07 -5.63
CA GLY A 73 14.13 14.34 -4.82
C GLY A 73 13.94 13.96 -3.34
N ALA A 74 12.79 14.34 -2.76
CA ALA A 74 12.48 14.10 -1.36
C ALA A 74 12.26 12.61 -1.05
N ARG A 75 11.48 11.90 -1.86
CA ARG A 75 11.10 10.50 -1.60
C ARG A 75 11.99 9.47 -2.31
N GLY A 76 12.83 9.91 -3.24
CA GLY A 76 13.54 9.01 -4.17
C GLY A 76 12.58 8.43 -5.21
N ALA A 77 13.12 7.88 -6.31
CA ALA A 77 12.30 7.34 -7.40
C ALA A 77 11.35 6.21 -6.97
N ALA A 78 11.81 5.37 -6.03
CA ALA A 78 10.99 4.30 -5.44
C ALA A 78 9.86 4.84 -4.54
N GLY A 79 10.17 5.84 -3.70
CA GLY A 79 9.18 6.45 -2.80
C GLY A 79 8.24 7.45 -3.48
N SER A 80 8.55 7.93 -4.68
CA SER A 80 7.68 8.81 -5.48
C SER A 80 6.74 8.04 -6.42
N GLY A 81 6.79 6.71 -6.42
CA GLY A 81 5.98 5.86 -7.30
C GLY A 81 6.43 5.86 -8.77
N LEU A 82 7.62 6.41 -9.07
CA LEU A 82 8.21 6.42 -10.43
C LEU A 82 8.87 5.09 -10.77
N VAL A 83 9.40 4.40 -9.76
CA VAL A 83 9.92 3.04 -9.85
C VAL A 83 9.17 2.20 -8.82
N LEU A 84 8.26 1.36 -9.29
CA LEU A 84 7.62 0.35 -8.45
C LEU A 84 8.55 -0.86 -8.39
N ASP A 85 9.32 -0.98 -7.30
CA ASP A 85 9.90 -2.27 -6.92
C ASP A 85 8.93 -2.96 -5.94
N PRO A 86 8.03 -3.83 -6.43
CA PRO A 86 7.06 -4.51 -5.59
C PRO A 86 7.72 -5.46 -4.58
N GLU A 87 8.93 -5.96 -4.85
CA GLU A 87 9.66 -6.77 -3.87
C GLU A 87 10.18 -5.92 -2.73
N GLN A 88 10.74 -4.75 -3.03
CA GLN A 88 11.26 -3.86 -2.01
C GLN A 88 10.12 -3.29 -1.15
N ALA A 89 8.99 -2.93 -1.77
CA ALA A 89 7.78 -2.56 -1.06
C ALA A 89 7.27 -3.69 -0.14
N ARG A 90 7.31 -4.96 -0.60
CA ARG A 90 6.97 -6.12 0.23
C ARG A 90 7.90 -6.30 1.42
N ARG A 91 9.22 -6.18 1.22
CA ARG A 91 10.21 -6.29 2.30
C ARG A 91 10.08 -5.19 3.34
N ASP A 92 9.74 -3.98 2.91
CA ASP A 92 9.55 -2.83 3.81
C ASP A 92 8.28 -2.96 4.67
N VAL A 93 7.21 -3.58 4.14
CA VAL A 93 5.97 -3.81 4.91
C VAL A 93 5.95 -5.14 5.67
N GLU A 94 6.82 -6.09 5.33
CA GLU A 94 6.89 -7.42 5.96
C GLU A 94 6.94 -7.39 7.50
N PRO A 95 7.74 -6.51 8.15
CA PRO A 95 7.74 -6.41 9.61
C PRO A 95 6.40 -5.94 10.17
N TRP A 96 5.75 -4.98 9.50
CA TRP A 96 4.46 -4.44 9.91
C TRP A 96 3.32 -5.42 9.69
N SER A 97 3.32 -6.13 8.56
CA SER A 97 2.36 -7.19 8.28
C SER A 97 2.49 -8.35 9.28
N ARG A 98 3.72 -8.71 9.68
CA ARG A 98 3.93 -9.70 10.75
C ARG A 98 3.44 -9.21 12.11
N MET A 99 3.71 -7.97 12.49
CA MET A 99 3.22 -7.39 13.75
C MET A 99 1.70 -7.31 13.79
N ALA A 100 1.07 -6.85 12.69
CA ALA A 100 -0.39 -6.77 12.59
C ALA A 100 -1.05 -8.17 12.65
N GLY A 101 -0.45 -9.17 12.00
CA GLY A 101 -0.91 -10.56 12.07
C GLY A 101 -0.82 -11.15 13.48
N GLY A 102 0.28 -10.86 14.20
CA GLY A 102 0.42 -11.26 15.60
C GLY A 102 -0.66 -10.65 16.48
N MET A 103 -0.85 -9.33 16.41
CA MET A 103 -1.89 -8.64 17.19
C MET A 103 -3.31 -9.14 16.88
N ALA A 104 -3.60 -9.46 15.63
CA ALA A 104 -4.89 -10.02 15.24
C ALA A 104 -5.09 -11.44 15.79
N SER A 105 -4.05 -12.29 15.77
CA SER A 105 -4.09 -13.61 16.39
C SER A 105 -4.32 -13.51 17.89
N ASP A 106 -3.56 -12.65 18.57
CA ASP A 106 -3.67 -12.44 20.02
C ASP A 106 -5.09 -11.99 20.41
N ALA A 107 -5.71 -11.09 19.64
CA ALA A 107 -7.07 -10.62 19.91
C ALA A 107 -8.15 -11.70 19.70
N LEU A 108 -7.94 -12.61 18.74
CA LEU A 108 -8.86 -13.71 18.46
C LEU A 108 -8.75 -14.81 19.52
N ASP A 109 -7.52 -15.11 19.95
CA ASP A 109 -7.27 -16.05 21.05
C ASP A 109 -7.89 -15.52 22.36
N GLU A 110 -7.78 -14.23 22.65
CA GLU A 110 -8.41 -13.57 23.82
C GLU A 110 -9.96 -13.61 23.73
N ALA A 111 -10.52 -13.54 22.52
CA ALA A 111 -11.96 -13.69 22.29
C ALA A 111 -12.44 -15.16 22.39
N GLY A 112 -11.55 -16.11 22.67
CA GLY A 112 -11.84 -17.55 22.76
C GLY A 112 -11.96 -18.24 21.40
N VAL A 113 -11.53 -17.60 20.32
CA VAL A 113 -11.61 -18.08 18.95
C VAL A 113 -10.25 -18.65 18.53
N ASP A 114 -10.02 -19.93 18.82
CA ASP A 114 -8.80 -20.64 18.41
C ASP A 114 -8.86 -20.98 16.90
N LEU A 115 -8.11 -20.21 16.11
CA LEU A 115 -8.03 -20.37 14.66
C LEU A 115 -7.48 -21.74 14.22
N ASN A 116 -6.63 -22.39 15.04
CA ASN A 116 -6.11 -23.71 14.74
C ASN A 116 -7.15 -24.81 14.96
N ARG A 117 -8.04 -24.65 15.94
CA ARG A 117 -9.19 -25.54 16.14
C ARG A 117 -10.23 -25.37 15.03
N LEU A 118 -10.59 -24.13 14.70
CA LEU A 118 -11.51 -23.84 13.59
C LEU A 118 -11.02 -24.40 12.26
N GLY A 119 -9.73 -24.26 11.95
CA GLY A 119 -9.14 -24.82 10.74
C GLY A 119 -9.13 -26.35 10.71
N ARG A 120 -9.09 -27.02 11.87
CA ARG A 120 -9.13 -28.48 11.97
C ARG A 120 -10.55 -29.01 11.79
N ASP A 121 -11.53 -28.39 12.45
CA ASP A 121 -12.94 -28.79 12.37
C ASP A 121 -13.51 -28.59 10.96
N VAL A 122 -13.16 -27.48 10.29
CA VAL A 122 -13.53 -27.25 8.89
C VAL A 122 -12.91 -28.33 7.99
N LYS A 123 -11.63 -28.65 8.21
CA LYS A 123 -10.92 -29.63 7.38
C LYS A 123 -11.40 -31.06 7.58
N ASP A 124 -11.90 -31.43 8.76
CA ASP A 124 -12.48 -32.76 8.99
C ASP A 124 -13.94 -32.86 8.55
N SER A 125 -14.70 -31.75 8.58
CA SER A 125 -16.08 -31.72 8.09
C SER A 125 -16.18 -31.98 6.58
N ASP A 126 -15.20 -31.51 5.80
CA ASP A 126 -15.20 -31.51 4.32
C ASP A 126 -14.47 -32.73 3.70
N LEU A 127 -14.03 -33.70 4.51
CA LEU A 127 -13.36 -34.90 3.99
C LEU A 127 -14.37 -35.88 3.38
N PRO A 128 -14.05 -36.45 2.19
CA PRO A 128 -14.77 -37.59 1.66
C PRO A 128 -14.75 -38.76 2.67
N PHE A 129 -15.86 -39.49 2.72
CA PHE A 129 -16.08 -40.62 3.64
C PHE A 129 -14.90 -41.60 3.71
N ASP A 130 -14.34 -41.97 2.56
CA ASP A 130 -13.23 -42.92 2.45
C ASP A 130 -11.97 -42.43 3.18
N GLU A 131 -11.72 -41.12 3.17
CA GLU A 131 -10.56 -40.52 3.82
C GLU A 131 -10.74 -40.43 5.34
N LYS A 132 -11.99 -40.25 5.82
CA LYS A 132 -12.33 -40.33 7.25
C LYS A 132 -12.08 -41.74 7.79
N LEU A 133 -12.52 -42.77 7.08
CA LEU A 133 -12.25 -44.18 7.45
C LEU A 133 -10.76 -44.51 7.43
N ARG A 134 -10.01 -44.00 6.44
CA ARG A 134 -8.58 -44.23 6.32
C ARG A 134 -7.79 -43.64 7.48
N ARG A 135 -8.16 -42.42 7.92
CA ARG A 135 -7.57 -41.79 9.11
C ARG A 135 -7.96 -42.51 10.40
N LEU A 136 -9.23 -42.90 10.54
CA LEU A 136 -9.68 -43.66 11.70
C LEU A 136 -8.90 -44.99 11.84
N TYR A 137 -8.67 -45.69 10.74
CA TYR A 137 -7.85 -46.90 10.71
C TYR A 137 -6.37 -46.63 11.02
N ALA A 138 -5.84 -45.49 10.56
CA ALA A 138 -4.47 -45.08 10.90
C ALA A 138 -4.31 -44.83 12.41
N LEU A 139 -5.29 -44.20 13.06
CA LEU A 139 -5.27 -43.96 14.50
C LEU A 139 -5.35 -45.25 15.33
N TYR A 140 -6.14 -46.23 14.88
CA TYR A 140 -6.16 -47.57 15.48
C TYR A 140 -4.81 -48.28 15.31
N ARG A 141 -4.24 -48.24 14.10
CA ARG A 141 -2.92 -48.86 13.81
C ARG A 141 -1.80 -48.24 14.63
N ASP A 142 -1.85 -46.93 14.85
CA ASP A 142 -0.84 -46.19 15.60
C ASP A 142 -1.05 -46.34 17.13
N GLY A 143 -2.05 -47.13 17.55
CA GLY A 143 -2.33 -47.46 18.96
C GLY A 143 -2.96 -46.32 19.76
N ILE A 144 -3.44 -45.28 19.08
CA ILE A 144 -4.08 -44.11 19.68
C ILE A 144 -5.53 -44.43 20.05
N LEU A 145 -6.21 -45.25 19.23
CA LEU A 145 -7.55 -45.76 19.47
C LEU A 145 -7.51 -47.21 19.91
N SER A 146 -8.27 -47.57 20.95
CA SER A 146 -8.51 -48.96 21.29
C SER A 146 -9.44 -49.62 20.26
N ARG A 147 -9.44 -50.96 20.20
CA ARG A 147 -10.25 -51.71 19.24
C ARG A 147 -11.75 -51.46 19.41
N GLU A 148 -12.19 -51.33 20.66
CA GLU A 148 -13.59 -51.05 20.99
C GLU A 148 -14.02 -49.64 20.57
N GLU A 149 -13.13 -48.65 20.74
CA GLU A 149 -13.38 -47.27 20.31
C GLU A 149 -13.38 -47.15 18.78
N TYR A 150 -12.47 -47.85 18.10
CA TYR A 150 -12.42 -47.88 16.64
C TYR A 150 -13.70 -48.46 16.03
N ASP A 151 -14.18 -49.59 16.56
CA ASP A 151 -15.39 -50.24 16.04
C ASP A 151 -16.64 -49.38 16.28
N ARG A 152 -16.69 -48.64 17.39
CA ARG A 152 -17.76 -47.68 17.69
C ARG A 152 -17.77 -46.50 16.73
N GLU A 153 -16.65 -45.79 16.61
CA GLU A 153 -16.57 -44.62 15.70
C GLU A 153 -16.76 -45.00 14.23
N LYS A 154 -16.31 -46.20 13.85
CA LYS A 154 -16.56 -46.73 12.50
C LYS A 154 -18.06 -46.94 12.26
N GLN A 155 -18.80 -47.46 13.23
CA GLN A 155 -20.26 -47.61 13.11
C GLN A 155 -20.95 -46.25 13.07
N ASP A 156 -20.57 -45.32 13.93
CA ASP A 156 -21.15 -43.97 13.92
C ASP A 156 -20.94 -43.25 12.57
N LEU A 157 -19.77 -43.43 11.93
CA LEU A 157 -19.51 -42.88 10.59
C LEU A 157 -20.31 -43.58 9.49
N LEU A 158 -20.59 -44.88 9.62
CA LEU A 158 -21.40 -45.66 8.67
C LEU A 158 -22.89 -45.30 8.76
N ASP A 159 -23.36 -44.91 9.94
CA ASP A 159 -24.76 -44.55 10.17
C ASP A 159 -25.07 -43.09 9.78
N GLN A 160 -24.06 -42.22 9.70
CA GLN A 160 -24.19 -40.79 9.36
C GLN A 160 -24.20 -40.47 7.85
N ASN A 161 -23.97 -41.46 6.99
CA ASN A 161 -23.77 -41.27 5.54
C ASN A 161 -24.74 -42.12 4.73
#